data_AF-A0A9R1NVR4-F1
#
_entry.id   AF-A0A9R1NVR4-F1
#
_cell.length_a   1.000
_cell.length_b   1.000
_cell.length_c   1.000
_cell.angle_alpha   90.00
_cell.angle_beta   90.00
_cell.angle_gamma   90.00
#
_symmetry.space_group_name_H-M   'P 1'
#
loop_
_entity.id
_entity.type
_entity.pdbx_description
1 polymer ?
#
loop_
_entity_poly.entity_id
_entity_poly.type
_entity_poly.pdbx_seq_one_letter_code
_entity_poly.pdbx_strand_id
1 'polypeptide(L)'
;MNNIHACLFQIFHGKRWEKFNSEKVASLAYARIQGKSSLIAHFQNSSLMNEDKRCRPILFHSDGPNAGDQEPFPMGTHVRSRPGRSRVLSCEESHRDTLSSSANNWTPSNGGGHASGYSKEADPTTA
;
A
#
# COMPACT_ATOMS: atom_id res chain seq x y z
N MET A 1 26.55 -15.17 -12.62
CA MET A 1 25.28 -15.90 -12.41
C MET A 1 24.15 -15.05 -12.99
N ASN A 2 23.97 -15.03 -14.32
CA ASN A 2 23.19 -13.98 -14.99
C ASN A 2 22.16 -14.57 -15.98
N ASN A 3 21.47 -15.65 -15.62
CA ASN A 3 20.59 -16.37 -16.57
C ASN A 3 19.10 -16.30 -16.23
N ILE A 4 18.71 -15.67 -15.12
CA ILE A 4 17.29 -15.57 -14.74
C ILE A 4 16.51 -14.76 -15.77
N HIS A 5 17.10 -13.69 -16.32
CA HIS A 5 16.45 -12.85 -17.34
C HIS A 5 16.16 -13.63 -18.63
N ALA A 6 17.15 -14.41 -19.10
CA ALA A 6 17.01 -15.24 -20.29
C ALA A 6 16.02 -16.39 -20.05
N CYS A 7 16.08 -17.02 -18.88
CA CYS A 7 15.17 -18.09 -18.48
C CYS A 7 13.71 -17.61 -18.43
N LEU A 8 13.46 -16.47 -17.79
CA LEU A 8 12.12 -15.88 -17.70
C LEU A 8 11.54 -15.58 -19.09
N PHE A 9 12.37 -15.01 -19.97
CA PHE A 9 11.96 -14.73 -21.34
C PHE A 9 11.64 -16.01 -22.11
N GLN A 10 12.53 -16.99 -22.09
CA GLN A 10 12.34 -18.24 -22.83
C GLN A 10 11.12 -19.03 -22.35
N ILE A 11 10.83 -19.00 -21.05
CA ILE A 11 9.72 -19.75 -20.45
C ILE A 11 8.38 -19.06 -20.72
N PHE A 12 8.29 -17.73 -20.56
CA PHE A 12 7.00 -17.05 -20.55
C PHE A 12 6.69 -16.25 -21.81
N HIS A 13 7.69 -15.76 -22.55
CA HIS A 13 7.43 -14.90 -23.70
C HIS A 13 6.67 -15.65 -24.80
N GLY A 14 5.58 -15.06 -25.29
CA GLY A 14 4.73 -15.65 -26.32
C GLY A 14 3.85 -16.81 -25.84
N LYS A 15 3.86 -17.17 -24.55
CA LYS A 15 2.99 -18.21 -23.99
C LYS A 15 1.64 -17.64 -23.57
N ARG A 16 0.56 -18.41 -23.76
CA ARG A 16 -0.78 -18.06 -23.29
C ARG A 16 -0.91 -18.30 -21.79
N TRP A 17 -1.76 -17.52 -21.13
CA TRP A 17 -2.17 -17.80 -19.76
C TRP A 17 -3.12 -18.99 -19.75
N GLU A 18 -2.65 -20.15 -19.29
CA GLU A 18 -3.42 -21.41 -19.32
C GLU A 18 -4.61 -21.43 -18.35
N LYS A 19 -4.58 -20.57 -17.33
CA LYS A 19 -5.65 -20.47 -16.34
C LYS A 19 -6.74 -19.49 -16.78
N PHE A 20 -7.92 -19.67 -16.21
CA PHE A 20 -9.07 -18.75 -16.34
C PHE A 20 -9.63 -18.59 -17.75
N ASN A 21 -9.42 -19.57 -18.65
CA ASN A 21 -9.84 -19.51 -20.06
C ASN A 21 -9.35 -18.25 -20.78
N SER A 22 -8.20 -17.71 -20.36
CA SER A 22 -7.69 -16.45 -20.88
C SER A 22 -7.09 -16.63 -22.27
N GLU A 23 -7.37 -15.69 -23.17
CA GLU A 23 -6.70 -15.60 -24.48
C GLU A 23 -5.42 -14.77 -24.44
N LYS A 24 -5.11 -14.15 -23.29
CA LYS A 24 -3.94 -13.29 -23.16
C LYS A 24 -2.65 -14.08 -23.38
N VAL A 25 -1.72 -13.47 -24.12
CA VAL A 25 -0.36 -13.96 -24.36
C VAL A 25 0.62 -13.11 -23.54
N ALA A 26 1.57 -13.74 -22.85
CA ALA A 26 2.56 -13.02 -22.07
C ALA A 26 3.60 -12.38 -23.00
N SER A 27 3.88 -11.10 -22.75
CA SER A 27 4.96 -10.35 -23.40
C SER A 27 5.86 -9.75 -22.32
N LEU A 28 7.16 -9.69 -22.61
CA LEU A 28 8.17 -9.22 -21.68
C LEU A 28 8.90 -8.04 -22.31
N ALA A 29 9.13 -7.01 -21.50
CA ALA A 29 9.94 -5.86 -21.83
C ALA A 29 10.65 -5.39 -20.56
N TYR A 30 11.71 -4.60 -20.73
CA TYR A 30 12.35 -3.97 -19.58
C TYR A 30 11.42 -2.92 -18.96
N ALA A 31 11.29 -2.97 -17.64
CA ALA A 31 10.56 -1.95 -16.89
C ALA A 31 11.25 -0.59 -16.98
N ARG A 32 10.47 0.49 -16.85
CA ARG A 32 11.00 1.86 -16.87
C ARG A 32 11.96 2.14 -15.70
N ILE A 33 11.67 1.56 -14.53
CA ILE A 33 12.50 1.67 -13.33
C ILE A 33 13.23 0.35 -13.17
N GLN A 34 14.57 0.40 -13.10
CA GLN A 34 15.44 -0.77 -13.00
C GLN A 34 16.19 -0.76 -11.67
N GLY A 35 16.37 -1.95 -11.09
CA GLY A 35 17.12 -2.18 -9.85
C GLY A 35 16.28 -2.14 -8.57
N LYS A 36 16.68 -2.97 -7.58
CA LYS A 36 16.01 -3.12 -6.27
C LYS A 36 15.94 -1.78 -5.51
N SER A 37 17.05 -1.04 -5.42
CA SER A 37 17.11 0.25 -4.71
C SER A 37 16.22 1.32 -5.34
N SER A 38 16.22 1.44 -6.67
CA SER A 38 15.37 2.38 -7.41
C SER A 38 13.88 2.08 -7.22
N LEU A 39 13.50 0.80 -7.24
CA LEU A 39 12.12 0.38 -6.97
C LEU A 39 11.72 0.67 -5.53
N ILE A 40 12.60 0.41 -4.57
CA ILE A 40 12.36 0.75 -3.17
C ILE A 40 12.07 2.24 -3.02
N ALA A 41 12.97 3.10 -3.51
CA ALA A 41 12.82 4.55 -3.42
C ALA A 41 11.53 5.05 -4.11
N HIS A 42 11.16 4.44 -5.23
CA HIS A 42 9.94 4.78 -5.96
C HIS A 42 8.66 4.52 -5.14
N PHE A 43 8.60 3.40 -4.43
CA PHE A 43 7.40 3.02 -3.66
C PHE A 43 7.42 3.48 -2.20
N GLN A 44 8.57 3.87 -1.64
CA GLN A 44 8.73 4.29 -0.25
C GLN A 44 7.72 5.36 0.21
N ASN A 45 7.46 6.37 -0.62
CA ASN A 45 6.55 7.48 -0.32
C ASN A 45 5.24 7.38 -1.11
N SER A 46 5.00 6.27 -1.80
CA SER A 46 3.78 6.06 -2.57
C SER A 46 2.59 5.81 -1.64
N SER A 47 1.43 6.36 -1.98
CA SER A 47 0.18 6.08 -1.25
C SER A 47 -0.18 4.59 -1.27
N LEU A 48 0.35 3.83 -2.23
CA LEU A 48 0.18 2.37 -2.34
C LEU A 48 0.58 1.64 -1.04
N MET A 49 1.56 2.16 -0.30
CA MET A 49 2.01 1.56 0.97
C MET A 49 0.96 1.64 2.09
N ASN A 50 -0.04 2.51 1.95
CA ASN A 50 -1.12 2.68 2.91
C ASN A 50 -2.38 1.84 2.58
N GLU A 51 -2.40 1.17 1.42
CA GLU A 51 -3.52 0.32 0.99
C GLU A 51 -3.46 -1.09 1.63
N ASP A 52 -4.34 -2.01 1.23
CA ASP A 52 -4.33 -3.41 1.69
C ASP A 52 -2.93 -4.04 1.53
N LYS A 53 -2.50 -4.82 2.53
CA LYS A 53 -1.21 -5.54 2.51
C LYS A 53 -1.03 -6.40 1.26
N ARG A 54 -2.11 -6.93 0.66
CA ARG A 54 -2.10 -7.73 -0.57
C ARG A 54 -1.74 -6.93 -1.82
N CYS A 55 -1.91 -5.61 -1.79
CA CYS A 55 -1.66 -4.70 -2.91
C CYS A 55 -0.32 -3.98 -2.80
N ARG A 56 0.43 -4.19 -1.72
CA ARG A 56 1.73 -3.55 -1.49
C ARG A 56 2.84 -4.33 -2.20
N PRO A 57 3.93 -3.65 -2.61
CA PRO A 57 5.10 -4.33 -3.14
C PRO A 57 5.72 -5.26 -2.09
N ILE A 58 6.13 -6.44 -2.56
CA ILE A 58 6.81 -7.46 -1.75
C ILE A 58 8.30 -7.42 -2.11
N LEU A 59 9.15 -7.46 -1.08
CA LEU A 59 10.59 -7.51 -1.24
C LEU A 59 11.10 -8.91 -0.85
N PHE A 60 12.16 -9.34 -1.50
CA PHE A 60 12.85 -10.59 -1.19
C PHE A 60 14.34 -10.32 -1.01
N HIS A 61 14.99 -11.13 -0.17
CA HIS A 61 16.45 -11.15 -0.09
C HIS A 61 17.04 -11.67 -1.41
N SER A 62 17.99 -10.93 -1.98
CA SER A 62 18.58 -11.28 -3.28
C SER A 62 19.65 -12.36 -3.18
N ASP A 63 20.40 -12.38 -2.08
CA ASP A 63 21.61 -13.17 -1.94
C ASP A 63 21.77 -13.72 -0.51
N GLY A 64 22.68 -14.68 -0.33
CA GLY A 64 23.00 -15.28 0.96
C GLY A 64 22.10 -16.46 1.34
N PRO A 65 22.21 -16.97 2.59
CA PRO A 65 21.47 -18.15 3.05
C PRO A 65 19.95 -17.96 3.08
N ASN A 66 19.49 -16.70 3.12
CA ASN A 66 18.07 -16.35 3.16
C ASN A 66 17.54 -15.90 1.78
N ALA A 67 18.30 -16.10 0.70
CA ALA A 67 17.88 -15.68 -0.64
C ALA A 67 16.53 -16.31 -1.03
N GLY A 68 15.60 -15.48 -1.48
CA GLY A 68 14.23 -15.90 -1.80
C GLY A 68 13.25 -15.78 -0.63
N ASP A 69 13.70 -15.54 0.60
CA ASP A 69 12.81 -15.22 1.72
C ASP A 69 12.29 -13.79 1.63
N GLN A 70 11.02 -13.61 2.02
CA GLN A 70 10.40 -12.27 2.05
C GLN A 70 11.06 -11.38 3.10
N GLU A 71 11.34 -10.15 2.69
CA GLU A 71 11.92 -9.09 3.51
C GLU A 71 10.85 -7.99 3.72
N PRO A 72 10.74 -7.41 4.92
CA PRO A 72 9.89 -6.25 5.13
C PRO A 72 10.29 -5.07 4.23
N PHE A 73 9.31 -4.39 3.64
CA PHE A 73 9.61 -3.22 2.82
C PHE A 73 10.13 -2.07 3.71
N PRO A 74 11.26 -1.42 3.37
CA PRO A 74 11.80 -0.33 4.18
C PRO A 74 10.94 0.92 3.99
N MET A 75 10.00 1.16 4.90
CA MET A 75 9.19 2.38 4.90
C MET A 75 10.00 3.54 5.48
N GLY A 76 10.04 4.66 4.75
CA GLY A 76 10.69 5.87 5.25
C GLY A 76 9.93 6.48 6.44
N THR A 77 10.59 7.37 7.17
CA THR A 77 10.03 8.10 8.33
C THR A 77 8.75 8.89 8.01
N HIS A 78 8.46 9.14 6.73
CA HIS A 78 7.25 9.84 6.27
C HIS A 78 6.03 8.92 6.11
N VAL A 79 5.78 8.04 7.07
CA VAL A 79 4.44 7.46 7.23
C VAL A 79 3.54 8.57 7.74
N ARG A 80 3.06 9.43 6.82
CA ARG A 80 2.06 10.43 7.15
C ARG A 80 0.76 9.67 7.40
N SER A 81 0.54 9.27 8.65
CA SER A 81 -0.79 8.92 9.14
C SER A 81 -1.71 10.07 8.73
N ARG A 82 -2.51 9.89 7.66
CA ARG A 82 -3.47 10.90 7.25
C ARG A 82 -4.45 11.05 8.42
N PRO A 83 -4.43 12.16 9.18
CA PRO A 83 -5.44 12.38 10.20
C PRO A 83 -6.69 12.79 9.42
N GLY A 84 -7.65 11.89 9.24
CA GLY A 84 -8.96 12.27 8.70
C GLY A 84 -9.59 11.43 7.60
N ARG A 85 -9.31 10.12 7.49
CA ARG A 85 -10.19 9.24 6.69
C ARG A 85 -10.55 7.96 7.42
N SER A 86 -11.44 8.09 8.39
CA SER A 86 -12.29 6.99 8.83
C SER A 86 -13.17 6.60 7.63
N ARG A 87 -12.76 5.56 6.89
CA ARG A 87 -13.70 4.77 6.10
C ARG A 87 -13.79 3.43 6.80
N VAL A 88 -14.83 3.32 7.61
CA VAL A 88 -15.38 2.06 8.10
C VAL A 88 -15.57 1.13 6.89
N LEU A 89 -14.68 0.17 6.73
CA LEU A 89 -14.96 -1.08 6.03
C LEU A 89 -14.34 -2.17 6.90
N SER A 90 -15.18 -2.67 7.80
CA SER A 90 -14.93 -3.86 8.61
C SER A 90 -14.84 -5.07 7.66
N CYS A 91 -13.70 -5.76 7.67
CA CYS A 91 -13.64 -7.15 7.26
C CYS A 91 -13.20 -7.90 8.52
N GLU A 92 -14.15 -8.57 9.15
CA GLU A 92 -13.94 -9.30 10.40
C GLU A 92 -12.93 -10.45 10.21
N GLU A 93 -11.91 -10.49 11.06
CA GLU A 93 -11.14 -11.70 11.33
C GLU A 93 -10.88 -11.76 12.84
N SER A 94 -11.85 -12.31 13.57
CA SER A 94 -11.81 -12.49 15.02
C SER A 94 -11.25 -13.87 15.34
N HIS A 95 -9.92 -13.97 15.46
CA HIS A 95 -9.25 -15.11 16.09
C HIS A 95 -7.98 -14.65 16.78
N ARG A 96 -8.07 -14.20 18.04
CA ARG A 96 -6.99 -14.33 19.05
C ARG A 96 -7.53 -14.34 20.47
N ASP A 97 -7.42 -15.50 21.10
CA ASP A 97 -7.20 -15.61 22.55
C ASP A 97 -6.05 -14.69 22.97
N THR A 98 -6.24 -13.91 24.05
CA THR A 98 -5.28 -13.66 25.14
C THR A 98 -5.89 -12.62 26.09
N LEU A 99 -6.30 -13.09 27.27
CA LEU A 99 -6.56 -12.25 28.43
C LEU A 99 -5.24 -11.66 28.96
N SER A 100 -5.13 -10.34 29.02
CA SER A 100 -4.31 -9.66 30.04
C SER A 100 -4.78 -8.21 30.26
N SER A 101 -5.55 -8.07 31.33
CA SER A 101 -5.65 -6.99 32.33
C SER A 101 -5.03 -5.61 32.07
N SER A 102 -5.87 -4.57 32.23
CA SER A 102 -5.75 -3.50 33.25
C SER A 102 -5.99 -2.06 32.76
N ALA A 103 -6.81 -1.33 33.55
CA ALA A 103 -6.85 0.13 33.75
C ALA A 103 -7.80 1.02 32.91
N ASN A 104 -9.09 0.74 33.03
CA ASN A 104 -10.20 1.59 33.52
C ASN A 104 -10.16 3.14 33.62
N ASN A 105 -9.55 3.98 32.76
CA ASN A 105 -9.74 5.44 32.95
C ASN A 105 -10.34 6.13 31.71
N TRP A 106 -11.67 6.15 31.64
CA TRP A 106 -12.47 7.03 30.77
C TRP A 106 -12.65 8.40 31.41
N THR A 107 -12.27 9.47 30.70
CA THR A 107 -12.79 10.83 30.92
C THR A 107 -13.33 11.37 29.60
N PRO A 108 -14.65 11.57 29.43
CA PRO A 108 -15.18 12.21 28.25
C PRO A 108 -15.24 13.73 28.48
N SER A 109 -14.44 14.49 27.74
CA SER A 109 -14.66 15.93 27.58
C SER A 109 -15.70 16.15 26.48
N ASN A 110 -16.96 16.26 26.89
CA ASN A 110 -18.04 16.94 26.17
C ASN A 110 -17.54 18.36 25.83
N GLY A 111 -17.63 18.91 24.62
CA GLY A 111 -18.80 18.97 23.75
C GLY A 111 -19.35 20.39 23.76
N GLY A 112 -19.06 21.16 22.71
CA GLY A 112 -20.01 22.11 22.10
C GLY A 112 -20.13 23.54 22.65
N GLY A 113 -19.59 24.50 21.88
CA GLY A 113 -20.43 25.43 21.10
C GLY A 113 -20.84 26.74 21.76
N HIS A 114 -20.36 27.87 21.21
CA HIS A 114 -21.11 29.12 21.17
C HIS A 114 -21.06 29.71 19.76
N ALA A 115 -22.24 30.05 19.27
CA ALA A 115 -22.56 30.53 17.95
C ALA A 115 -22.24 32.02 17.76
N SER A 116 -21.94 32.40 16.53
CA SER A 116 -22.22 33.72 15.94
C SER A 116 -22.06 33.55 14.42
N GLY A 117 -23.02 33.81 13.54
CA GLY A 117 -23.99 34.90 13.57
C GLY A 117 -23.75 35.76 12.32
N TYR A 118 -24.29 35.30 11.20
CA TYR A 118 -24.68 36.03 9.97
C TYR A 118 -24.05 37.42 9.67
N SER A 119 -23.41 37.55 8.50
CA SER A 119 -23.46 38.79 7.72
C SER A 119 -23.36 38.47 6.22
N LYS A 120 -24.39 38.93 5.49
CA LYS A 120 -24.52 38.98 4.02
C LYS A 120 -23.53 40.00 3.45
N GLU A 121 -23.03 39.74 2.24
CA GLU A 121 -22.97 40.66 1.08
C GLU A 121 -22.15 39.94 -0.02
N ALA A 122 -22.79 39.48 -1.11
CA ALA A 122 -23.11 40.18 -2.36
C ALA A 122 -21.98 40.04 -3.41
N ASP A 123 -22.29 39.25 -4.45
CA ASP A 123 -21.55 39.16 -5.73
C ASP A 123 -21.53 40.52 -6.43
N PRO A 124 -20.50 40.78 -7.25
CA PRO A 124 -20.82 41.07 -8.65
C PRO A 124 -19.89 40.37 -9.66
N THR A 125 -20.55 39.64 -10.57
CA THR A 125 -20.10 39.34 -11.94
C THR A 125 -19.76 40.61 -12.72
N THR A 126 -18.70 40.56 -13.54
CA THR A 126 -18.43 41.32 -14.80
C THR A 126 -16.93 41.11 -15.11
N ALA A 127 -16.45 40.84 -16.32
CA ALA A 127 -16.98 40.53 -17.65
C ALA A 127 -15.83 39.85 -18.44
#